data_AF-A0A6C7NV73-F1
#
_entry.id   AF-A0A6C7NV73-F1
#
_cell.length_a   1.000
_cell.length_b   1.000
_cell.length_c   1.000
_cell.angle_alpha   90.00
_cell.angle_beta   90.00
_cell.angle_gamma   90.00
#
_symmetry.space_group_name_H-M   'P 1'
#
loop_
_entity.id
_entity.type
_entity.pdbx_description
1 polymer ?
#
loop_
_entity_poly.entity_id
_entity_poly.type
_entity_poly.pdbx_seq_one_letter_code
_entity_poly.pdbx_strand_id
1 'polypeptide(L)'
;QQECLKIMRECEGFTPVSPILQFSYLDENKHRDKALQMGLELLKASDYIYMSNHKDAKYSKGMQEELALAKKLGIKELVLELPL
;
A
#
# COMPACT_ATOMS: atom_id res chain seq x y z
N GLN A 1 -4.38 9.53 1.63
CA GLN A 1 -3.69 10.46 2.56
C GLN A 1 -4.04 10.20 4.02
N GLN A 2 -5.32 10.02 4.39
CA GLN A 2 -5.72 9.75 5.78
C GLN A 2 -5.03 8.51 6.41
N GLU A 3 -4.88 7.42 5.66
CA GLU A 3 -4.19 6.21 6.14
C GLU A 3 -2.70 6.44 6.44
N CYS A 4 -1.99 7.21 5.61
CA CYS A 4 -0.58 7.56 5.88
C CYS A 4 -0.46 8.41 7.14
N LEU A 5 -1.37 9.37 7.35
CA LEU A 5 -1.40 10.17 8.58
C LEU A 5 -1.65 9.31 9.82
N LYS A 6 -2.51 8.30 9.69
CA LYS A 6 -2.77 7.33 10.76
C LYS A 6 -1.52 6.52 11.10
N ILE A 7 -0.83 5.94 10.11
CA ILE A 7 0.41 5.20 10.35
C ILE A 7 1.46 6.10 11.03
N MET A 8 1.65 7.33 10.56
CA MET A 8 2.61 8.26 11.18
C MET A 8 2.26 8.61 12.64
N ARG A 9 0.97 8.57 13.01
CA ARG A 9 0.53 8.84 14.39
C ARG A 9 0.66 7.63 15.30
N GLU A 10 0.28 6.46 14.81
CA GLU A 10 0.14 5.24 15.62
C GLU A 10 1.42 4.36 15.60
N CYS A 11 2.34 4.60 14.67
CA CYS A 11 3.54 3.79 14.48
C CYS A 11 4.79 4.68 14.42
N GLU A 12 5.31 5.04 15.58
CA GLU A 12 6.59 5.73 15.68
C GLU A 12 7.70 4.93 14.99
N GLY A 13 8.51 5.61 14.18
CA GLY A 13 9.59 4.98 13.39
C GLY A 13 9.17 4.44 12.02
N PHE A 14 7.88 4.42 11.69
CA PHE A 14 7.42 4.05 10.35
C PHE A 14 7.30 5.27 9.44
N THR A 15 7.80 5.15 8.20
CA THR A 15 7.61 6.14 7.14
C THR A 15 6.68 5.56 6.09
N PRO A 16 5.36 5.88 6.11
CA PRO A 16 4.44 5.31 5.15
C PRO A 16 4.67 5.90 3.76
N VAL A 17 4.83 5.04 2.76
CA VAL A 17 4.88 5.44 1.35
C VAL A 17 3.64 4.89 0.65
N SER A 18 2.87 5.77 0.03
CA SER A 18 1.67 5.40 -0.72
C SER A 18 1.92 5.55 -2.23
N PRO A 19 1.84 4.47 -3.02
CA PRO A 19 1.98 4.55 -4.49
C PRO A 19 1.03 5.56 -5.11
N ILE A 20 -0.23 5.63 -4.63
CA ILE A 20 -1.26 6.55 -5.15
C ILE A 20 -0.86 8.01 -4.89
N LEU A 21 -0.30 8.31 -3.72
CA LEU A 21 0.17 9.67 -3.40
C LEU A 21 1.46 10.00 -4.15
N GLN A 22 2.39 9.04 -4.26
CA GLN A 22 3.68 9.24 -4.92
C GLN A 22 3.54 9.42 -6.43
N PHE A 23 2.52 8.78 -7.03
CA PHE A 23 2.28 8.77 -8.47
C PHE A 23 0.95 9.44 -8.84
N SER A 24 0.49 10.40 -8.03
CA SER A 24 -0.78 11.11 -8.25
C SER A 24 -0.86 11.89 -9.57
N TYR A 25 0.29 12.07 -10.24
CA TYR A 25 0.38 12.68 -11.56
C TYR A 25 0.06 11.70 -12.71
N LEU A 26 -0.09 10.40 -12.43
CA LEU A 26 -0.49 9.40 -13.42
C LEU A 26 -2.01 9.36 -13.58
N ASP A 27 -2.47 9.45 -14.82
CA ASP A 27 -3.88 9.20 -15.16
C ASP A 27 -4.20 7.69 -15.01
N GLU A 28 -5.03 7.35 -14.02
CA GLU A 28 -5.41 5.97 -13.69
C GLU A 28 -6.01 5.20 -14.88
N ASN A 29 -6.69 5.89 -15.81
CA ASN A 29 -7.33 5.25 -16.96
C ASN A 29 -6.36 4.97 -18.10
N LYS A 30 -5.21 5.66 -18.13
CA LYS A 30 -4.21 5.53 -19.21
C LYS A 30 -2.93 4.84 -18.76
N HIS A 31 -2.60 4.92 -17.48
CA HIS A 31 -1.32 4.49 -16.93
C HIS A 31 -1.46 3.45 -15.82
N ARG A 32 -2.60 2.75 -15.77
CA ARG A 32 -2.88 1.72 -14.76
C ARG A 32 -1.74 0.71 -14.60
N ASP A 33 -1.30 0.12 -15.71
CA ASP A 33 -0.25 -0.91 -15.68
C ASP A 33 1.09 -0.35 -15.22
N LYS A 34 1.39 0.90 -15.59
CA LYS A 34 2.59 1.61 -15.15
C LYS A 34 2.54 1.94 -13.67
N ALA A 35 1.40 2.43 -13.17
CA ALA A 35 1.19 2.72 -11.76
C ALA A 35 1.32 1.44 -10.91
N LEU A 36 0.75 0.33 -11.39
CA LEU A 36 0.90 -0.98 -10.78
C LEU A 36 2.36 -1.43 -10.74
N GLN A 37 3.08 -1.38 -11.88
CA GLN A 37 4.50 -1.76 -11.93
C GLN A 37 5.33 -0.93 -10.95
N MET A 38 5.12 0.39 -10.90
CA MET A 38 5.83 1.28 -9.98
C MET A 38 5.48 1.00 -8.51
N GLY A 39 4.22 0.67 -8.21
CA GLY A 39 3.78 0.22 -6.89
C GLY A 39 4.47 -1.07 -6.45
N LEU A 40 4.59 -2.05 -7.35
CA LEU A 40 5.30 -3.31 -7.08
C LEU A 40 6.81 -3.11 -6.86
N GLU A 41 7.46 -2.20 -7.58
CA GLU A 41 8.87 -1.85 -7.33
C GLU A 41 9.04 -1.16 -5.97
N LEU A 42 8.13 -0.27 -5.61
CA LEU A 42 8.15 0.39 -4.30
C LEU A 42 7.94 -0.62 -3.16
N LEU A 43 7.03 -1.58 -3.36
CA LEU A 43 6.80 -2.66 -2.40
C LEU A 43 8.08 -3.47 -2.15
N LYS A 44 8.87 -3.78 -3.18
CA LYS A 44 10.16 -4.48 -3.02
C LYS A 44 11.17 -3.73 -2.14
N ALA A 45 11.06 -2.41 -2.06
CA ALA A 45 11.91 -1.56 -1.23
C ALA A 45 11.35 -1.34 0.19
N SER A 46 10.20 -1.94 0.51
CA SER A 46 9.49 -1.73 1.77
C SER A 46 9.61 -2.95 2.68
N ASP A 47 9.74 -2.72 3.99
CA ASP A 47 9.81 -3.79 4.99
C ASP A 47 8.42 -4.37 5.34
N TYR A 48 7.38 -3.56 5.16
CA TYR A 48 6.00 -3.88 5.50
C TYR A 48 5.02 -3.44 4.42
N ILE A 49 3.89 -4.14 4.32
CA ILE A 49 2.71 -3.73 3.54
C ILE A 49 1.56 -3.40 4.49
N TYR A 50 0.91 -2.25 4.28
CA TYR A 50 -0.30 -1.87 5.02
C TYR A 50 -1.51 -1.89 4.09
N MET A 51 -2.54 -2.63 4.47
CA MET A 51 -3.81 -2.69 3.74
C MET A 51 -4.86 -1.87 4.47
N SER A 52 -5.50 -0.92 3.77
CA SER A 52 -6.66 -0.22 4.34
C SER A 52 -7.81 -1.21 4.54
N ASN A 53 -8.51 -1.09 5.67
CA ASN A 53 -9.69 -1.89 6.00
C ASN A 53 -10.96 -1.43 5.27
N HIS A 54 -10.84 -0.50 4.31
CA HIS A 54 -11.99 -0.04 3.52
C HIS A 54 -12.65 -1.19 2.77
N LYS A 55 -14.00 -1.24 2.71
CA LYS A 55 -14.74 -2.37 2.12
C LYS A 55 -14.36 -2.64 0.66
N ASP A 56 -14.10 -1.57 -0.08
CA ASP A 56 -13.71 -1.64 -1.50
C ASP A 56 -12.25 -2.06 -1.70
N ALA A 57 -11.43 -1.95 -0.64
CA ALA A 57 -10.04 -2.36 -0.69
C ALA A 57 -9.92 -3.87 -0.97
N LYS A 58 -10.77 -4.66 -0.29
CA LYS A 58 -10.78 -6.12 -0.37
C LYS A 58 -11.02 -6.68 -1.78
N TYR A 59 -11.63 -5.90 -2.67
CA TYR A 59 -12.01 -6.31 -4.02
C TYR A 59 -11.12 -5.73 -5.12
N SER A 60 -10.12 -4.91 -4.77
CA SER A 60 -9.19 -4.37 -5.76
C SER A 60 -8.22 -5.44 -6.24
N LYS A 61 -8.23 -5.72 -7.55
CA LYS A 61 -7.27 -6.63 -8.19
C LYS A 61 -5.81 -6.22 -7.93
N GLY A 62 -5.51 -4.92 -8.00
CA GLY A 62 -4.15 -4.42 -7.77
C GLY A 62 -3.65 -4.74 -6.37
N MET A 63 -4.52 -4.59 -5.36
CA MET A 63 -4.15 -4.90 -3.98
C MET A 63 -3.98 -6.41 -3.72
N GLN A 64 -4.73 -7.27 -4.41
CA GLN A 64 -4.50 -8.71 -4.32
C GLN A 64 -3.15 -9.12 -4.92
N GLU A 65 -2.75 -8.48 -6.02
CA GLU A 65 -1.44 -8.69 -6.66
C GLU A 65 -0.28 -8.19 -5.78
N GLU A 66 -0.42 -7.00 -5.18
CA GLU A 66 0.55 -6.47 -4.20
C GLU A 66 0.69 -7.40 -3.00
N LEU A 67 -0.43 -7.92 -2.45
CA LEU A 67 -0.40 -8.83 -1.31
C LEU A 67 0.22 -10.19 -1.66
N ALA A 68 -0.02 -10.70 -2.87
CA ALA A 68 0.60 -11.92 -3.36
C ALA A 68 2.12 -11.74 -3.54
N LEU A 69 2.56 -10.59 -4.05
CA LEU A 69 3.98 -10.26 -4.18
C LEU A 69 4.64 -10.11 -2.81
N ALA A 70 4.00 -9.38 -1.87
CA ALA A 70 4.52 -9.22 -0.51
C ALA A 70 4.78 -10.57 0.16
N LYS A 71 3.82 -11.50 0.07
CA LYS A 71 3.96 -12.88 0.57
C LYS A 71 5.13 -13.62 -0.08
N LYS A 72 5.29 -13.50 -1.40
CA LYS A 72 6.40 -14.13 -2.13
C LYS A 72 7.77 -13.59 -1.71
N LEU A 73 7.84 -12.30 -1.38
CA LEU A 73 9.07 -11.62 -0.97
C LEU A 73 9.35 -11.73 0.54
N GLY A 74 8.42 -12.26 1.33
CA GLY A 74 8.54 -12.33 2.79
C GLY A 74 8.29 -10.98 3.50
N ILE A 75 7.69 -10.02 2.80
CA ILE A 75 7.29 -8.72 3.36
C ILE A 75 6.09 -8.95 4.28
N LYS A 76 6.15 -8.42 5.50
CA LYS A 76 5.13 -8.66 6.53
C LYS A 76 3.98 -7.66 6.37
N GLU A 77 2.77 -8.13 6.64
CA GLU A 77 1.62 -7.25 6.75
C GLU A 77 1.67 -6.47 8.07
N LEU A 78 1.57 -5.15 8.01
CA LEU A 78 1.43 -4.29 9.17
C LEU A 78 -0.05 -4.24 9.57
N VAL A 79 -0.39 -4.90 10.66
CA VAL A 79 -1.74 -4.87 11.23
C VAL A 79 -1.78 -3.78 12.31
N LEU A 80 -2.55 -2.72 12.07
CA LEU A 80 -2.84 -1.73 13.10
C LEU A 80 -4.03 -2.24 13.91
N GLU A 81 -3.79 -2.72 15.12
CA GLU A 81 -4.85 -2.97 16.10
C GLU A 81 -5.40 -1.61 16.54
N LEU A 82 -6.46 -1.15 15.90
CA LEU A 82 -7.21 0.01 16.38
C LEU A 82 -7.92 -0.38 17.69
N PRO A 83 -7.89 0.47 18.73
CA PRO A 83 -8.82 0.32 19.84
C PRO A 83 -10.26 0.46 19.29
N LEU A 84 -11.12 -0.48 19.68
CA LEU A 84 -12.56 -0.51 19.37
C LEU A 84 -13.27 0.78 19.79
#